data_AF-K0B466-F1
#
_entry.id   AF-K0B466-F1
#
_cell.length_a   1.000
_cell.length_b   1.000
_cell.length_c   1.000
_cell.angle_alpha   90.00
_cell.angle_beta   90.00
_cell.angle_gamma   90.00
#
_symmetry.space_group_name_H-M   'P 1'
#
loop_
_entity.id
_entity.type
_entity.pdbx_description
1 polymer ?
#
loop_
_entity_poly.entity_id
_entity_poly.type
_entity_poly.pdbx_seq_one_letter_code
_entity_poly.pdbx_strand_id
1 'polypeptide(L)'
;MELLEDKMRVWLESAKFVKPSPGVYVLYNRSKYPIYIGETSNLEKTFTTYVDTDFENNECKQKTHFYQRVFSDNPKELQLQIMEQFKNETNELPTCNSEIKVETP
;
A
#
# COMPACT_ATOMS: atom_id res chain seq x y z
N MET A 1 14.21 -0.32 4.13
CA MET A 1 13.42 -1.07 5.12
C MET A 1 12.37 -1.84 4.34
N GLU A 2 12.38 -3.16 4.41
CA GLU A 2 11.36 -4.00 3.80
C GLU A 2 10.35 -4.36 4.90
N LEU A 3 9.12 -3.88 4.79
CA LEU A 3 8.08 -4.10 5.80
C LEU A 3 7.34 -5.43 5.61
N LEU A 4 7.51 -6.06 4.45
CA LEU A 4 6.88 -7.32 4.10
C LEU A 4 7.93 -8.33 3.66
N GLU A 5 7.64 -9.61 3.89
CA GLU A 5 8.49 -10.73 3.45
C GLU A 5 8.47 -10.94 1.92
N ASP A 6 7.45 -10.44 1.20
CA ASP A 6 7.41 -10.52 -0.29
C ASP A 6 8.43 -9.58 -0.92
N LYS A 7 8.91 -9.93 -2.12
CA LYS A 7 9.88 -9.11 -2.84
C LYS A 7 9.27 -7.75 -3.22
N MET A 8 10.04 -6.68 -3.04
CA MET A 8 9.70 -5.36 -3.55
C MET A 8 9.63 -5.38 -5.09
N ARG A 9 8.53 -4.85 -5.64
CA ARG A 9 8.22 -4.81 -7.07
C ARG A 9 8.10 -3.36 -7.53
N VAL A 10 8.43 -3.11 -8.80
CA VAL A 10 8.23 -1.79 -9.41
C VAL A 10 6.74 -1.60 -9.71
N TRP A 11 6.20 -0.42 -9.39
CA TRP A 11 4.83 -0.07 -9.76
C TRP A 11 4.77 0.24 -11.26
N LEU A 12 4.16 -0.67 -12.02
CA LEU A 12 4.01 -0.62 -13.47
C LEU A 12 2.62 -1.14 -13.84
N GLU A 13 2.22 -1.04 -15.11
CA GLU A 13 0.95 -1.61 -15.59
C GLU A 13 0.79 -3.11 -15.27
N SER A 14 1.90 -3.84 -15.14
CA SER A 14 1.89 -5.24 -14.71
C SER A 14 1.32 -5.47 -13.31
N ALA A 15 1.19 -4.42 -12.48
CA ALA A 15 0.55 -4.50 -11.17
C ALA A 15 -0.93 -4.92 -11.26
N LYS A 16 -1.59 -4.67 -12.40
CA LYS A 16 -2.97 -5.13 -12.67
C LYS A 16 -3.10 -6.66 -12.66
N PHE A 17 -2.04 -7.40 -12.98
CA PHE A 17 -2.06 -8.88 -13.09
C PHE A 17 -1.74 -9.62 -11.78
N VAL A 18 -1.94 -8.97 -10.63
CA VAL A 18 -1.84 -9.65 -9.33
C VAL A 18 -3.01 -10.62 -9.15
N LYS A 19 -2.82 -11.67 -8.34
CA LYS A 19 -3.91 -12.61 -8.03
C LYS A 19 -5.09 -11.88 -7.36
N PRO A 20 -6.35 -12.22 -7.71
CA PRO A 20 -7.54 -11.66 -7.08
C PRO A 20 -7.75 -12.31 -5.70
N SER A 21 -6.95 -11.88 -4.73
CA SER A 21 -6.94 -12.44 -3.38
C SER A 21 -6.83 -11.33 -2.34
N PRO A 22 -7.36 -11.55 -1.12
CA PRO A 22 -7.22 -10.60 -0.03
C PRO A 22 -5.76 -10.51 0.41
N GLY A 23 -5.38 -9.32 0.89
CA GLY A 23 -4.02 -9.07 1.31
C GLY A 23 -3.77 -7.65 1.76
N VAL A 24 -2.55 -7.45 2.24
CA VAL A 24 -2.01 -6.13 2.61
C VAL A 24 -0.97 -5.75 1.57
N TYR A 25 -0.89 -4.46 1.28
CA TYR A 25 0.12 -3.91 0.40
C TYR A 25 0.73 -2.66 0.99
N VAL A 26 2.00 -2.45 0.66
CA VAL A 26 2.77 -1.29 1.05
C VAL A 26 3.24 -0.61 -0.22
N LEU A 27 3.01 0.69 -0.33
CA LEU A 27 3.49 1.52 -1.42
C LEU A 27 4.69 2.33 -0.95
N TYR A 28 5.68 2.42 -1.82
CA TYR A 28 6.95 3.08 -1.56
C TYR A 28 7.23 4.15 -2.60
N ASN A 29 7.84 5.25 -2.17
CA ASN A 29 8.33 6.28 -3.08
C ASN A 29 9.63 5.85 -3.80
N ARG A 30 10.18 6.73 -4.64
CA ARG A 30 11.47 6.52 -5.34
C ARG A 30 12.65 6.22 -4.40
N SER A 31 12.62 6.75 -3.18
CA SER A 31 13.64 6.51 -2.16
C SER A 31 13.46 5.17 -1.42
N LYS A 32 12.52 4.33 -1.85
CA LYS A 32 12.12 3.08 -1.16
C LYS A 32 11.64 3.32 0.28
N TYR A 33 11.10 4.50 0.53
CA TYR A 33 10.47 4.83 1.81
C TYR A 33 8.97 4.50 1.72
N PRO A 34 8.41 3.73 2.68
CA PRO A 34 6.99 3.40 2.70
C PRO A 34 6.16 4.66 2.93
N ILE A 35 5.29 4.97 1.98
CA ILE A 35 4.42 6.14 2.00
C ILE A 35 2.96 5.78 2.29
N TYR A 36 2.57 4.54 2.02
CA TYR A 36 1.22 4.06 2.27
C TYR A 36 1.18 2.58 2.63
N ILE A 37 0.35 2.21 3.60
CA ILE A 37 0.06 0.83 4.01
C ILE A 37 -1.46 0.64 3.95
N GLY A 38 -1.93 -0.22 3.06
CA GLY A 38 -3.35 -0.45 2.86
C GLY A 38 -3.70 -1.94 2.83
N GLU A 39 -4.90 -2.25 3.26
CA GLU A 39 -5.50 -3.56 3.15
C GLU A 39 -6.52 -3.61 2.01
N THR A 40 -6.77 -4.81 1.48
CA THR A 40 -7.85 -5.02 0.51
C THR A 40 -8.34 -6.46 0.55
N SER A 41 -9.63 -6.64 0.29
CA SER A 41 -10.22 -7.97 0.07
C SER A 41 -9.89 -8.54 -1.31
N ASN A 42 -9.40 -7.69 -2.24
CA ASN A 42 -9.01 -8.12 -3.58
C ASN A 42 -7.91 -7.21 -4.14
N LEU A 43 -6.67 -7.72 -4.12
CA LEU A 43 -5.49 -7.01 -4.63
C LEU A 43 -5.59 -6.68 -6.12
N GLU A 44 -6.12 -7.59 -6.95
CA GLU A 44 -6.26 -7.37 -8.40
C GLU A 44 -7.15 -6.16 -8.68
N LYS A 45 -8.30 -6.11 -8.02
CA LYS A 45 -9.24 -5.01 -8.20
C LYS A 45 -8.65 -3.68 -7.74
N THR A 46 -8.07 -3.63 -6.53
CA THR A 46 -7.49 -2.39 -5.99
C THR A 46 -6.33 -1.90 -6.85
N PHE A 47 -5.42 -2.79 -7.28
CA PHE A 47 -4.28 -2.38 -8.08
C PHE A 47 -4.71 -1.97 -9.48
N THR A 48 -5.71 -2.65 -10.05
CA THR A 48 -6.30 -2.25 -11.33
C THR A 48 -6.88 -0.86 -11.24
N THR A 49 -7.67 -0.56 -10.20
CA THR A 49 -8.17 0.79 -9.95
C THR A 49 -7.04 1.79 -9.86
N TYR A 50 -6.01 1.55 -9.03
CA TYR A 50 -4.90 2.49 -8.88
C TYR A 50 -4.10 2.73 -10.15
N VAL A 51 -3.93 1.72 -11.01
CA VAL A 51 -3.26 1.96 -12.29
C VAL A 51 -4.18 2.67 -13.29
N ASP A 52 -5.49 2.39 -13.28
CA ASP A 52 -6.45 2.99 -14.22
C ASP A 52 -6.77 4.45 -13.89
N THR A 53 -6.85 4.77 -12.59
CA THR A 53 -7.22 6.11 -12.08
C THR A 53 -6.03 6.90 -11.57
N ASP A 54 -4.81 6.42 -11.82
CA ASP A 54 -3.56 7.00 -11.32
C ASP A 54 -3.61 7.30 -9.81
N PHE A 55 -3.85 6.23 -9.04
CA PHE A 55 -4.13 6.23 -7.59
C PHE A 55 -5.33 7.09 -7.19
N GLU A 56 -6.42 7.04 -7.95
CA GLU A 56 -7.65 7.79 -7.69
C GLU A 56 -7.41 9.31 -7.66
N ASN A 57 -6.43 9.81 -8.43
CA ASN A 57 -5.95 11.19 -8.39
C ASN A 57 -5.44 11.64 -7.01
N ASN A 58 -5.02 10.70 -6.15
CA ASN A 58 -4.42 11.02 -4.86
C ASN A 58 -2.94 11.37 -5.05
N GLU A 59 -2.63 12.68 -5.02
CA GLU A 59 -1.26 13.22 -5.21
C GLU A 59 -0.22 12.60 -4.28
N CYS A 60 -0.61 12.19 -3.08
CA CYS A 60 0.30 11.52 -2.14
C CYS A 60 0.67 10.12 -2.65
N LYS A 61 -0.33 9.33 -3.05
CA LYS A 61 -0.14 7.96 -3.55
C LYS A 61 0.50 7.93 -4.94
N GLN A 62 0.31 8.94 -5.79
CA GLN A 62 0.97 9.05 -7.09
C GLN A 62 2.51 9.09 -7.00
N LYS A 63 3.08 9.41 -5.84
CA LYS A 63 4.52 9.32 -5.58
C LYS A 63 5.05 7.89 -5.51
N THR A 64 4.15 6.89 -5.60
CA THR A 64 4.49 5.47 -5.58
C THR A 64 5.36 5.11 -6.78
N HIS A 65 6.44 4.38 -6.49
CA HIS A 65 7.36 3.87 -7.49
C HIS A 65 7.62 2.37 -7.29
N PHE A 66 7.50 1.89 -6.05
CA PHE A 66 7.60 0.48 -5.72
C PHE A 66 6.45 0.07 -4.82
N TYR A 67 6.17 -1.23 -4.78
CA TYR A 67 5.20 -1.79 -3.86
C TYR A 67 5.67 -3.16 -3.35
N GLN A 68 5.18 -3.55 -2.19
CA GLN A 68 5.17 -4.92 -1.71
C GLN A 68 3.73 -5.32 -1.42
N ARG A 69 3.45 -6.62 -1.46
CA ARG A 69 2.14 -7.17 -1.12
C ARG A 69 2.29 -8.50 -0.43
N VAL A 70 1.36 -8.82 0.45
CA VAL A 70 1.28 -10.10 1.13
C VAL A 70 -0.17 -10.56 1.08
N PHE A 71 -0.38 -11.79 0.65
CA PHE A 71 -1.70 -12.40 0.67
C PHE A 71 -2.01 -12.85 2.08
N SER A 72 -3.21 -12.54 2.57
CA SER A 72 -3.64 -12.89 3.91
C SER A 72 -5.15 -13.02 3.95
N ASP A 73 -5.64 -14.06 4.64
CA ASP A 73 -7.06 -14.25 4.90
C ASP A 73 -7.61 -13.20 5.89
N ASN A 74 -6.74 -12.61 6.72
CA ASN A 74 -7.05 -11.56 7.69
C ASN A 74 -6.24 -10.28 7.43
N PRO A 75 -6.50 -9.56 6.32
CA PRO A 75 -5.67 -8.44 5.90
C PRO A 75 -5.75 -7.24 6.85
N LYS A 76 -6.86 -7.06 7.59
CA LYS A 76 -7.00 -6.01 8.60
C LYS A 76 -6.03 -6.17 9.76
N GLU A 77 -5.95 -7.37 10.33
CA GLU A 77 -5.06 -7.64 11.47
C GLU A 77 -3.60 -7.50 11.06
N LEU A 78 -3.25 -8.01 9.88
CA LEU A 78 -1.90 -7.91 9.34
C LEU A 78 -1.49 -6.46 9.05
N GLN A 79 -2.41 -5.65 8.51
CA GLN A 79 -2.15 -4.23 8.29
C GLN A 79 -1.85 -3.50 9.60
N LEU A 80 -2.62 -3.77 10.67
CA LEU A 80 -2.38 -3.18 11.98
C LEU A 80 -0.99 -3.55 12.51
N GLN A 81 -0.60 -4.82 12.41
CA GLN A 81 0.75 -5.27 12.82
C GLN A 81 1.85 -4.56 12.05
N ILE A 82 1.72 -4.43 10.73
CA ILE A 82 2.72 -3.75 9.89
C ILE A 82 2.76 -2.24 10.22
N MET A 83 1.60 -1.63 10.46
CA MET A 83 1.50 -0.23 10.86
C MET A 83 2.17 0.02 12.22
N GLU A 84 1.93 -0.86 13.19
CA GLU A 84 2.55 -0.80 14.52
C GLU A 84 4.06 -1.00 14.43
N GLN A 85 4.54 -1.96 13.63
CA GLN A 85 5.96 -2.15 13.39
C GLN A 85 6.59 -0.88 12.79
N PHE A 86 6.00 -0.35 11.73
CA PHE A 86 6.49 0.88 11.08
C PHE A 86 6.53 2.05 12.07
N LYS A 87 5.49 2.22 12.88
CA LYS A 87 5.41 3.26 13.91
C LYS A 87 6.47 3.05 14.99
N ASN A 88 6.74 1.82 15.42
CA ASN A 88 7.78 1.55 16.42
C ASN A 88 9.18 1.84 15.88
N GLU A 89 9.45 1.56 14.60
CA GLU A 89 10.75 1.80 13.98
C GLU A 89 10.99 3.29 13.66
N THR A 90 9.98 3.99 13.16
CA THR A 90 10.12 5.37 12.68
C THR A 90 9.59 6.43 13.65
N ASN A 91 8.81 6.03 14.66
CA ASN A 91 7.99 6.92 15.50
C ASN A 91 6.96 7.75 14.72
N GLU A 92 6.70 7.40 13.45
CA GLU A 92 5.81 8.13 12.55
C GLU A 92 4.84 7.18 11.83
N LEU A 93 3.78 7.73 11.24
CA LEU A 93 2.88 7.00 10.34
C LEU A 93 3.26 7.26 8.88
N PRO A 94 2.95 6.34 7.95
CA PRO A 94 3.19 6.59 6.54
C PRO A 94 2.50 7.88 6.10
N THR A 95 3.22 8.71 5.35
CA THR A 95 2.78 10.07 5.01
C THR A 95 1.39 10.12 4.40
N CYS A 96 1.05 9.16 3.53
CA CYS A 96 -0.24 9.09 2.85
C CYS A 96 -1.33 8.35 3.64
N ASN A 97 -1.01 7.73 4.77
CA ASN A 97 -2.03 7.17 5.69
C ASN A 97 -2.59 8.23 6.63
N SER A 98 -1.83 9.29 6.90
CA SER A 98 -2.25 10.39 7.78
C SER A 98 -3.32 11.28 7.14
N GLU A 99 -3.44 11.29 5.79
CA GLU A 99 -4.40 12.10 5.03
C GLU A 99 -5.79 11.46 4.89
N ILE A 100 -6.06 10.28 5.46
CA ILE A 100 -7.42 9.68 5.51
C ILE A 100 -8.29 10.40 6.57
N LYS A 101 -8.24 11.74 6.57
CA LYS A 101 -8.96 12.63 7.48
C LYS A 101 -9.54 13.84 6.77
N VAL A 102 -9.94 13.75 5.50
CA VAL A 102 -10.82 14.78 4.92
C VAL A 102 -11.75 14.17 3.88
N GLU A 103 -13.00 13.93 4.26
CA GLU A 103 -14.19 14.25 3.46
C GLU A 103 -15.41 14.12 4.39
N THR A 104 -15.68 15.18 5.14
CA THR A 104 -17.00 15.50 5.71
C THR A 104 -17.81 16.25 4.66
N PRO A 105 -18.98 15.76 4.23
CA PRO A 105 -20.11 16.62 3.93
C PRO A 105 -20.84 17.05 5.21
#